data_AF-A0A936N1J3-F1
#
_entry.id   AF-A0A936N1J3-F1
#
_cell.length_a   1.000
_cell.length_b   1.000
_cell.length_c   1.000
_cell.angle_alpha   90.00
_cell.angle_beta   90.00
_cell.angle_gamma   90.00
#
_symmetry.space_group_name_H-M   'P 1'
#
loop_
_entity.id
_entity.type
_entity.pdbx_description
1 polymer ?
#
loop_
_entity_poly.entity_id
_entity_poly.type
_entity_poly.pdbx_seq_one_letter_code
_entity_poly.pdbx_strand_id
1 'polypeptide(L)'
;MGKVELNLYFATQNPPMPQLLQSPWSKQFATLVEQAENALLLCTPYITKGPCERIVDTVTKLGRASDLKVSILTDLSRQNMISGYTDPKALHDLTTALPKSAVRFLPSLHAKVYVADDRLAIVTSGNLTDGAMFRNFEYGVWFDDEASVRAIRADAENYASLGSLVDVTQLLTFAEIASELRELSKAVIKTAEKDIQRQFDERLNIAEESILLARTAGRTAHAIFSDAVLYVLRNGPLPTKEIHEAIKRIHPDLCDDTVDRVINEQHFGKKWKHAVRTAQQHLRSAGKINLADDKWSLV
;
A
#
# COMPACT_ATOMS: atom_id res chain seq x y z
N MET A 1 -35.96 -27.01 -52.47
CA MET A 1 -35.87 -26.00 -51.39
C MET A 1 -35.25 -26.67 -50.17
N GLY A 2 -33.91 -26.68 -50.10
CA GLY A 2 -33.16 -27.21 -48.96
C GLY A 2 -32.57 -26.05 -48.18
N LYS A 3 -32.90 -25.96 -46.89
CA LYS A 3 -32.45 -24.91 -45.98
C LYS A 3 -30.92 -24.97 -45.82
N VAL A 4 -30.27 -23.83 -45.98
CA VAL A 4 -28.88 -23.60 -45.58
C VAL A 4 -28.91 -23.26 -44.09
N GLU A 5 -28.45 -24.17 -43.24
CA GLU A 5 -28.16 -23.85 -41.83
C GLU A 5 -26.79 -23.19 -41.75
N LEU A 6 -26.78 -21.86 -41.53
CA LEU A 6 -25.60 -21.14 -41.05
C LEU A 6 -25.41 -21.46 -39.56
N ASN A 7 -24.50 -22.36 -39.24
CA ASN A 7 -24.00 -22.52 -37.88
C ASN A 7 -23.03 -21.38 -37.55
N LEU A 8 -23.55 -20.33 -36.91
CA LEU A 8 -22.75 -19.33 -36.20
C LEU A 8 -22.28 -19.93 -34.87
N TYR A 9 -21.13 -20.59 -34.87
CA TYR A 9 -20.39 -20.90 -33.65
C TYR A 9 -19.75 -19.60 -33.10
N PHE A 10 -20.49 -18.87 -32.27
CA PHE A 10 -19.86 -17.93 -31.34
C PHE A 10 -19.20 -18.75 -30.23
N ALA A 11 -17.87 -18.91 -30.31
CA ALA A 11 -17.09 -19.39 -29.19
C ALA A 11 -17.19 -18.34 -28.06
N THR A 12 -18.07 -18.57 -27.09
CA THR A 12 -18.06 -17.85 -25.81
C THR A 12 -16.87 -18.35 -25.00
N GLN A 13 -15.66 -17.94 -25.38
CA GLN A 13 -14.56 -17.95 -24.43
C GLN A 13 -14.87 -16.83 -23.44
N ASN A 14 -15.12 -17.20 -22.18
CA ASN A 14 -15.15 -16.21 -21.10
C ASN A 14 -13.86 -15.39 -21.22
N PRO A 15 -13.93 -14.05 -21.28
CA PRO A 15 -12.72 -13.25 -21.28
C PRO A 15 -11.90 -13.62 -20.04
N PRO A 16 -10.56 -13.71 -20.16
CA PRO A 16 -9.71 -14.02 -19.01
C PRO A 16 -10.08 -13.07 -17.88
N MET A 17 -10.41 -13.63 -16.72
CA MET A 17 -10.78 -12.79 -15.58
C MET A 17 -9.55 -12.01 -15.12
N PRO A 18 -9.66 -10.69 -14.92
CA PRO A 18 -8.54 -9.89 -14.44
C PRO A 18 -8.07 -10.40 -13.07
N GLN A 19 -6.75 -10.55 -12.90
CA GLN A 19 -6.20 -11.04 -11.64
C GLN A 19 -6.31 -9.95 -10.57
N LEU A 20 -6.99 -10.26 -9.48
CA LEU A 20 -7.19 -9.29 -8.39
C LEU A 20 -5.89 -9.12 -7.58
N LEU A 21 -5.55 -7.87 -7.29
CA LEU A 21 -4.39 -7.51 -6.48
C LEU A 21 -4.85 -7.11 -5.07
N GLN A 22 -4.48 -7.92 -4.07
CA GLN A 22 -4.83 -7.68 -2.67
C GLN A 22 -3.61 -7.26 -1.84
N SER A 23 -3.82 -6.44 -0.81
CA SER A 23 -2.78 -6.13 0.16
C SER A 23 -2.30 -7.37 0.95
N PRO A 24 -1.00 -7.51 1.27
CA PRO A 24 0.11 -6.70 0.77
C PRO A 24 0.49 -7.10 -0.67
N TRP A 25 0.80 -6.12 -1.51
CA TRP A 25 1.06 -6.31 -2.95
C TRP A 25 2.53 -6.13 -3.34
N SER A 26 3.43 -6.08 -2.35
CA SER A 26 4.86 -5.86 -2.55
C SER A 26 5.54 -6.92 -3.42
N LYS A 27 5.09 -8.19 -3.33
CA LYS A 27 5.62 -9.29 -4.14
C LYS A 27 5.27 -9.10 -5.62
N GLN A 28 4.03 -8.75 -5.92
CA GLN A 28 3.57 -8.51 -7.29
C GLN A 28 4.30 -7.30 -7.88
N PHE A 29 4.50 -6.23 -7.11
CA PHE A 29 5.31 -5.11 -7.58
C PHE A 29 6.77 -5.53 -7.87
N ALA A 30 7.39 -6.33 -7.01
CA ALA A 30 8.73 -6.84 -7.25
C ALA A 30 8.79 -7.67 -8.56
N THR A 31 7.82 -8.57 -8.76
CA THR A 31 7.69 -9.34 -10.01
C THR A 31 7.52 -8.44 -11.24
N LEU A 32 6.74 -7.35 -11.15
CA LEU A 32 6.60 -6.39 -12.23
C LEU A 32 7.95 -5.72 -12.57
N VAL A 33 8.72 -5.31 -11.56
CA VAL A 33 10.05 -4.69 -11.76
C VAL A 33 11.05 -5.70 -12.33
N GLU A 34 11.06 -6.94 -11.85
CA GLU A 34 11.95 -8.01 -12.33
C GLU A 34 11.70 -8.36 -13.81
N GLN A 35 10.45 -8.30 -14.24
CA GLN A 35 10.04 -8.62 -15.60
C GLN A 35 10.15 -7.45 -16.58
N ALA A 36 10.49 -6.24 -16.12
CA ALA A 36 10.74 -5.11 -17.02
C ALA A 36 12.07 -5.30 -17.77
N GLU A 37 12.01 -5.47 -19.09
CA GLU A 37 13.16 -5.68 -19.97
C GLU A 37 13.57 -4.40 -20.69
N ASN A 38 12.60 -3.65 -21.24
CA ASN A 38 12.87 -2.47 -22.08
C ASN A 38 12.43 -1.17 -21.40
N ALA A 39 11.25 -1.17 -20.78
CA ALA A 39 10.67 0.00 -20.15
C ALA A 39 9.88 -0.32 -18.88
N LEU A 40 10.08 0.52 -17.86
CA LEU A 40 9.31 0.54 -16.62
C LEU A 40 8.64 1.92 -16.48
N LEU A 41 7.31 1.95 -16.40
CA LEU A 41 6.52 3.16 -16.15
C LEU A 41 6.02 3.15 -14.72
N LEU A 42 6.27 4.23 -13.98
CA LEU A 42 5.84 4.44 -12.60
C LEU A 42 4.98 5.70 -12.55
N CYS A 43 3.66 5.55 -12.55
CA CYS A 43 2.71 6.66 -12.43
C CYS A 43 2.06 6.62 -11.05
N THR A 44 2.42 7.56 -10.16
CA THR A 44 1.90 7.59 -8.78
C THR A 44 2.14 8.97 -8.17
N PRO A 45 1.19 9.56 -7.42
CA PRO A 45 1.41 10.86 -6.82
C PRO A 45 2.48 10.85 -5.73
N TYR A 46 2.56 9.75 -4.98
CA TYR A 46 3.43 9.62 -3.81
C TYR A 46 4.48 8.55 -4.05
N ILE A 47 5.73 8.89 -3.74
CA ILE A 47 6.92 8.06 -3.93
C ILE A 47 7.86 8.29 -2.75
N THR A 48 8.22 7.23 -2.02
CA THR A 48 9.18 7.31 -0.92
C THR A 48 10.47 6.55 -1.22
N LYS A 49 11.51 6.78 -0.41
CA LYS A 49 12.83 6.17 -0.51
C LYS A 49 12.83 4.63 -0.66
N GLY A 50 12.18 3.89 0.23
CA GLY A 50 12.30 2.42 0.27
C GLY A 50 11.94 1.71 -1.04
N PRO A 51 10.79 2.02 -1.67
CA PRO A 51 10.48 1.49 -3.00
C PRO A 51 11.48 1.87 -4.10
N CYS A 52 11.98 3.11 -4.11
CA CYS A 52 13.01 3.53 -5.08
C CYS A 52 14.29 2.71 -4.95
N GLU A 53 14.77 2.50 -3.71
CA GLU A 53 15.96 1.68 -3.44
C GLU A 53 15.77 0.24 -3.94
N ARG A 54 14.59 -0.36 -3.69
CA ARG A 54 14.29 -1.71 -4.19
C ARG A 54 14.26 -1.81 -5.70
N ILE A 55 13.76 -0.79 -6.40
CA ILE A 55 13.81 -0.73 -7.87
C ILE A 55 15.27 -0.72 -8.34
N VAL A 56 16.08 0.21 -7.81
CA VAL A 56 17.51 0.33 -8.15
C VAL A 56 18.25 -0.98 -7.89
N ASP A 57 18.07 -1.58 -6.72
CA ASP A 57 18.71 -2.84 -6.34
C ASP A 57 18.33 -3.97 -7.31
N THR A 58 17.05 -4.10 -7.64
CA THR A 58 16.53 -5.16 -8.52
C THR A 58 17.10 -4.99 -9.93
N VAL A 59 16.99 -3.80 -10.51
CA VAL A 59 17.46 -3.50 -11.86
C VAL A 59 18.98 -3.64 -11.98
N THR A 60 19.72 -3.23 -10.94
CA THR A 60 21.19 -3.39 -10.89
C THR A 60 21.59 -4.86 -10.80
N LYS A 61 20.94 -5.65 -9.95
CA LYS A 61 21.20 -7.10 -9.83
C LYS A 61 20.94 -7.86 -11.13
N LEU A 62 19.96 -7.41 -11.92
CA LEU A 62 19.66 -7.96 -13.24
C LEU A 62 20.61 -7.47 -14.34
N GLY A 63 21.55 -6.57 -14.03
CA GLY A 63 22.50 -6.02 -15.00
C GLY A 63 21.86 -5.06 -16.02
N ARG A 64 20.68 -4.49 -15.70
CA ARG A 64 19.88 -3.67 -16.63
C ARG A 64 19.96 -2.17 -16.35
N ALA A 65 20.78 -1.73 -15.40
CA ALA A 65 20.82 -0.34 -14.94
C ALA A 65 21.06 0.68 -16.07
N SER A 66 21.94 0.35 -17.03
CA SER A 66 22.27 1.22 -18.16
C SER A 66 21.28 1.12 -19.33
N ASP A 67 20.39 0.13 -19.34
CA ASP A 67 19.57 -0.22 -20.51
C ASP A 67 18.08 0.00 -20.32
N LEU A 68 17.57 -0.24 -19.12
CA LEU A 68 16.15 -0.10 -18.82
C LEU A 68 15.73 1.38 -18.81
N LYS A 69 14.75 1.73 -19.64
CA LYS A 69 14.12 3.05 -19.61
C LYS A 69 13.13 3.11 -18.45
N VAL A 70 13.33 4.01 -17.49
CA VAL A 70 12.39 4.20 -16.37
C VAL A 70 11.69 5.54 -16.50
N SER A 71 10.37 5.54 -16.70
CA SER A 71 9.57 6.76 -16.84
C SER A 71 8.73 6.95 -15.58
N ILE A 72 8.95 8.06 -14.88
CA ILE A 72 8.31 8.35 -13.60
C ILE A 72 7.40 9.55 -13.78
N LEU A 73 6.11 9.39 -13.51
CA LEU A 73 5.12 10.45 -13.46
C LEU A 73 4.65 10.60 -12.01
N THR A 74 4.88 11.77 -11.41
CA THR A 74 4.58 11.97 -9.99
C THR A 74 4.21 13.41 -9.65
N ASP A 75 3.69 13.63 -8.44
CA ASP A 75 3.30 14.94 -7.94
C ASP A 75 4.37 15.47 -6.96
N LEU A 76 5.22 16.36 -7.48
CA LEU A 76 6.25 17.12 -6.77
C LEU A 76 5.72 18.47 -6.26
N SER A 77 4.41 18.59 -5.99
CA SER A 77 3.88 19.80 -5.35
C SER A 77 4.54 20.01 -3.99
N ARG A 78 4.70 21.29 -3.63
CA ARG A 78 5.28 21.72 -2.35
C ARG A 78 4.73 20.93 -1.16
N GLN A 79 3.41 20.76 -1.10
CA GLN A 79 2.76 20.08 0.02
C GLN A 79 3.23 18.61 0.14
N ASN A 80 3.27 17.87 -0.97
CA ASN A 80 3.68 16.46 -0.96
C ASN A 80 5.15 16.30 -0.57
N MET A 81 6.02 17.21 -1.02
CA MET A 81 7.44 17.19 -0.65
C MET A 81 7.68 17.53 0.82
N ILE A 82 7.02 18.57 1.35
CA ILE A 82 7.16 18.95 2.76
C ILE A 82 6.55 17.89 3.69
N SER A 83 5.40 17.32 3.35
CA SER A 83 4.79 16.24 4.14
C SER A 83 5.56 14.91 4.05
N GLY A 84 6.51 14.78 3.11
CA GLY A 84 7.28 13.55 2.91
C GLY A 84 6.52 12.44 2.19
N TYR A 85 5.37 12.74 1.58
CA TYR A 85 4.64 11.79 0.73
C TYR A 85 5.36 11.54 -0.60
N THR A 86 6.06 12.55 -1.10
CA THR A 86 6.96 12.42 -2.26
C THR A 86 8.35 12.87 -1.87
N ASP A 87 9.33 11.99 -2.03
CA ASP A 87 10.73 12.21 -1.67
C ASP A 87 11.55 12.57 -2.91
N PRO A 88 11.83 13.87 -3.17
CA PRO A 88 12.67 14.28 -4.29
C PRO A 88 14.10 13.73 -4.21
N LYS A 89 14.64 13.44 -3.01
CA LYS A 89 15.97 12.83 -2.87
C LYS A 89 15.97 11.39 -3.36
N ALA A 90 14.91 10.64 -3.05
CA ALA A 90 14.75 9.28 -3.55
C ALA A 90 14.67 9.21 -5.09
N LEU A 91 14.00 10.19 -5.71
CA LEU A 91 13.94 10.31 -7.16
C LEU A 91 15.29 10.71 -7.76
N HIS A 92 15.98 11.66 -7.15
CA HIS A 92 17.35 12.02 -7.52
C HIS A 92 18.26 10.78 -7.52
N ASP A 93 18.25 10.01 -6.44
CA ASP A 93 19.13 8.85 -6.28
C ASP A 93 18.79 7.73 -7.27
N LEU A 94 17.50 7.49 -7.52
CA LEU A 94 17.04 6.55 -8.54
C LEU A 94 17.52 6.98 -9.93
N THR A 95 17.29 8.23 -10.32
CA THR A 95 17.68 8.73 -11.66
C THR A 95 19.19 8.77 -11.86
N THR A 96 19.96 8.95 -10.79
CA THR A 96 21.43 8.87 -10.81
C THR A 96 21.90 7.43 -11.02
N ALA A 97 21.28 6.47 -10.33
CA ALA A 97 21.64 5.06 -10.44
C ALA A 97 21.18 4.42 -11.76
N LEU A 98 20.08 4.91 -12.34
CA LEU A 98 19.44 4.42 -13.55
C LEU A 98 19.44 5.53 -14.62
N PRO A 99 20.52 5.70 -15.41
CA PRO A 99 20.73 6.88 -16.25
C PRO A 99 19.72 7.07 -17.40
N LYS A 100 18.96 6.03 -17.78
CA LYS A 100 17.85 6.13 -18.75
C LYS A 100 16.50 6.45 -18.08
N SER A 101 16.53 6.97 -16.85
CA SER A 101 15.33 7.40 -16.13
C SER A 101 14.94 8.82 -16.47
N ALA A 102 13.64 9.11 -16.48
CA ALA A 102 13.09 10.45 -16.62
C ALA A 102 11.96 10.67 -15.62
N VAL A 103 11.95 11.83 -14.97
CA VAL A 103 10.90 12.24 -14.04
C VAL A 103 10.06 13.34 -14.66
N ARG A 104 8.74 13.19 -14.60
CA ARG A 104 7.76 14.21 -14.99
C ARG A 104 6.91 14.57 -13.80
N PHE A 105 6.76 15.86 -13.59
CA PHE A 105 5.91 16.45 -12.58
C PHE A 105 4.54 16.78 -13.16
N LEU A 106 3.48 16.22 -12.57
CA LEU A 106 2.09 16.59 -12.85
C LEU A 106 1.34 16.86 -11.54
N PRO A 107 0.97 18.12 -11.26
CA PRO A 107 0.12 18.46 -10.12
C PRO A 107 -1.24 17.74 -10.19
N SER A 108 -1.80 17.41 -9.02
CA SER A 108 -3.12 16.77 -8.91
C SER A 108 -3.21 15.38 -9.56
N LEU A 109 -2.07 14.77 -9.88
CA LEU A 109 -2.01 13.35 -10.21
C LEU A 109 -2.60 12.55 -9.04
N HIS A 110 -3.41 11.55 -9.34
CA HIS A 110 -3.89 10.61 -8.32
C HIS A 110 -3.94 9.15 -8.80
N ALA A 111 -3.67 8.92 -10.09
CA ALA A 111 -3.55 7.58 -10.64
C ALA A 111 -2.35 6.85 -10.01
N LYS A 112 -2.52 5.56 -9.69
CA LYS A 112 -1.41 4.65 -9.36
C LYS A 112 -1.40 3.50 -10.34
N VAL A 113 -0.48 3.59 -11.28
CA VAL A 113 -0.35 2.70 -12.42
C VAL A 113 1.14 2.37 -12.57
N TYR A 114 1.45 1.08 -12.65
CA TYR A 114 2.80 0.59 -12.84
C TYR A 114 2.80 -0.34 -14.05
N VAL A 115 3.72 -0.15 -14.99
CA VAL A 115 3.74 -0.92 -16.24
C VAL A 115 5.16 -1.40 -16.54
N ALA A 116 5.31 -2.68 -16.86
CA ALA A 116 6.54 -3.26 -17.37
C ALA A 116 6.32 -3.71 -18.83
N ASP A 117 7.03 -3.07 -19.75
CA ASP A 117 6.91 -3.29 -21.18
C ASP A 117 5.44 -3.20 -21.66
N ASP A 118 5.10 -3.88 -22.74
CA ASP A 118 3.71 -4.04 -23.19
C ASP A 118 3.09 -5.33 -22.60
N ARG A 119 3.64 -5.82 -21.48
CA ARG A 119 3.38 -7.16 -20.97
C ARG A 119 2.63 -7.20 -19.65
N LEU A 120 3.00 -6.34 -18.70
CA LEU A 120 2.42 -6.36 -17.36
C LEU A 120 2.02 -4.96 -16.92
N ALA A 121 0.86 -4.86 -16.26
CA ALA A 121 0.45 -3.64 -15.57
C ALA A 121 -0.21 -3.93 -14.23
N ILE A 122 -0.04 -2.98 -13.30
CA ILE A 122 -0.79 -2.90 -12.05
C ILE A 122 -1.57 -1.58 -12.06
N VAL A 123 -2.87 -1.66 -11.79
CA VAL A 123 -3.70 -0.50 -11.42
C VAL A 123 -4.19 -0.72 -10.00
N THR A 124 -3.94 0.23 -9.09
CA THR A 124 -4.18 0.00 -7.65
C THR A 124 -4.53 1.29 -6.92
N SER A 125 -5.08 1.16 -5.71
CA SER A 125 -5.17 2.25 -4.74
C SER A 125 -3.83 2.57 -4.06
N GLY A 126 -2.88 1.63 -4.12
CA GLY A 126 -1.57 1.75 -3.47
C GLY A 126 -0.61 2.70 -4.17
N ASN A 127 -0.05 3.64 -3.41
CA ASN A 127 1.06 4.48 -3.88
C ASN A 127 2.40 3.72 -3.83
N LEU A 128 3.46 4.31 -4.37
CA LEU A 128 4.80 3.75 -4.31
C LEU A 128 5.48 4.14 -2.98
N THR A 129 4.90 3.65 -1.88
CA THR A 129 5.40 3.86 -0.51
C THR A 129 5.47 2.54 0.26
N ASP A 130 6.36 2.45 1.26
CA ASP A 130 6.41 1.24 2.11
C ASP A 130 5.09 0.98 2.85
N GLY A 131 4.38 2.05 3.22
CA GLY A 131 3.05 1.94 3.81
C GLY A 131 2.07 1.24 2.88
N ALA A 132 1.94 1.72 1.64
CA ALA A 132 1.02 1.15 0.66
C ALA A 132 1.41 -0.28 0.25
N MET A 133 2.69 -0.57 0.08
CA MET A 133 3.15 -1.90 -0.37
C MET A 133 2.99 -3.00 0.69
N PHE A 134 3.13 -2.67 1.99
CA PHE A 134 3.24 -3.67 3.05
C PHE A 134 2.20 -3.57 4.17
N ARG A 135 1.53 -2.42 4.34
CA ARG A 135 0.72 -2.14 5.54
C ARG A 135 -0.71 -1.73 5.24
N ASN A 136 -0.92 -0.81 4.32
CA ASN A 136 -2.25 -0.28 4.02
C ASN A 136 -3.12 -1.36 3.36
N PHE A 137 -4.43 -1.25 3.60
CA PHE A 137 -5.42 -2.03 2.84
C PHE A 137 -5.58 -1.42 1.46
N GLU A 138 -4.78 -1.91 0.53
CA GLU A 138 -4.84 -1.58 -0.88
C GLU A 138 -5.53 -2.67 -1.68
N TYR A 139 -6.17 -2.26 -2.77
CA TYR A 139 -6.80 -3.16 -3.71
C TYR A 139 -6.54 -2.68 -5.13
N GLY A 140 -6.46 -3.62 -6.07
CA GLY A 140 -6.19 -3.31 -7.44
C GLY A 140 -6.38 -4.51 -8.36
N VAL A 141 -5.82 -4.38 -9.54
CA VAL A 141 -5.88 -5.37 -10.61
C VAL A 141 -4.50 -5.51 -11.23
N TRP A 142 -4.11 -6.76 -11.46
CA TRP A 142 -2.97 -7.18 -12.24
C TRP A 142 -3.42 -7.55 -13.65
N PHE A 143 -2.75 -6.99 -14.65
CA PHE A 143 -2.99 -7.21 -16.07
C PHE A 143 -1.76 -7.84 -16.70
N ASP A 144 -1.97 -8.90 -17.48
CA ASP A 144 -0.95 -9.60 -18.25
C ASP A 144 -1.35 -9.82 -19.73
N ASP A 145 -2.48 -9.23 -20.16
CA ASP A 145 -2.89 -9.21 -21.54
C ASP A 145 -2.39 -7.94 -22.26
N GLU A 146 -1.77 -8.14 -23.42
CA GLU A 146 -1.10 -7.07 -24.18
C GLU A 146 -2.03 -5.92 -24.56
N ALA A 147 -3.31 -6.19 -24.83
CA ALA A 147 -4.28 -5.19 -25.22
C ALA A 147 -4.59 -4.21 -24.07
N SER A 148 -4.91 -4.74 -22.89
CA SER A 148 -5.18 -3.90 -21.71
C SER A 148 -3.90 -3.20 -21.24
N VAL A 149 -2.76 -3.89 -21.23
CA VAL A 149 -1.48 -3.29 -20.81
C VAL A 149 -1.09 -2.11 -21.70
N ARG A 150 -1.24 -2.24 -23.03
CA ARG A 150 -1.00 -1.12 -23.95
C ARG A 150 -1.96 0.04 -23.74
N ALA A 151 -3.25 -0.23 -23.53
CA ALA A 151 -4.22 0.82 -23.26
C ALA A 151 -3.88 1.59 -21.97
N ILE A 152 -3.60 0.85 -20.88
CA ILE A 152 -3.18 1.42 -19.60
C ILE A 152 -1.90 2.24 -19.73
N ARG A 153 -0.90 1.73 -20.47
CA ARG A 153 0.33 2.46 -20.76
C ARG A 153 0.03 3.76 -21.50
N ALA A 154 -0.75 3.70 -22.58
CA ALA A 154 -1.08 4.86 -23.39
C ALA A 154 -1.78 5.95 -22.56
N ASP A 155 -2.74 5.58 -21.71
CA ASP A 155 -3.42 6.53 -20.81
C ASP A 155 -2.44 7.20 -19.84
N ALA A 156 -1.55 6.42 -19.23
CA ALA A 156 -0.57 6.95 -18.31
C ALA A 156 0.51 7.82 -19.00
N GLU A 157 0.91 7.49 -20.24
CA GLU A 157 1.78 8.31 -21.08
C GLU A 157 1.07 9.60 -21.53
N ASN A 158 -0.23 9.55 -21.79
CA ASN A 158 -1.04 10.74 -22.07
C ASN A 158 -1.05 11.69 -20.86
N TYR A 159 -1.20 11.19 -19.63
CA TYR A 159 -1.02 12.03 -18.44
C TYR A 159 0.41 12.59 -18.36
N ALA A 160 1.42 11.77 -18.64
CA ALA A 160 2.81 12.20 -18.62
C ALA A 160 3.08 13.34 -19.63
N SER A 161 2.39 13.35 -20.77
CA SER A 161 2.49 14.41 -21.79
C SER A 161 2.04 15.79 -21.27
N LEU A 162 1.15 15.81 -20.26
CA LEU A 162 0.69 17.04 -19.59
C LEU A 162 1.67 17.52 -18.51
N GLY A 163 2.61 16.65 -18.10
CA GLY A 163 3.57 16.92 -17.04
C GLY A 163 4.89 17.51 -17.55
N SER A 164 5.52 18.32 -16.70
CA SER A 164 6.81 18.96 -16.98
C SER A 164 7.97 18.02 -16.67
N LEU A 165 8.98 17.96 -17.54
CA LEU A 165 10.21 17.24 -17.24
C LEU A 165 10.94 17.90 -16.05
N VAL A 166 11.45 17.09 -15.14
CA VAL A 166 12.28 17.53 -14.02
C VAL A 166 13.64 16.86 -14.13
N ASP A 167 14.69 17.65 -14.25
CA ASP A 167 16.06 17.14 -14.35
C ASP A 167 16.67 16.78 -12.98
N VAL A 168 17.79 16.08 -13.01
CA VAL A 168 18.47 15.59 -11.80
C VAL A 168 18.92 16.73 -10.88
N THR A 169 19.35 17.86 -11.43
CA THR A 169 19.79 19.03 -10.65
C THR A 169 18.60 19.66 -9.94
N GLN A 170 17.46 19.79 -10.63
CA GLN A 170 16.21 20.26 -10.05
C GLN A 170 15.72 19.34 -8.93
N LEU A 171 15.80 18.02 -9.09
CA LEU A 171 15.45 17.07 -8.03
C LEU A 171 16.31 17.26 -6.78
N LEU A 172 17.62 17.50 -6.96
CA LEU A 172 18.52 17.78 -5.83
C LEU A 172 18.15 19.09 -5.13
N THR A 173 17.91 20.17 -5.89
CA THR A 173 17.46 21.45 -5.34
C THR A 173 16.13 21.30 -4.60
N PHE A 174 15.17 20.53 -5.13
CA PHE A 174 13.91 20.26 -4.45
C PHE A 174 14.12 19.48 -3.16
N ALA A 175 15.07 18.54 -3.13
CA ALA A 175 15.42 17.80 -1.92
C ALA A 175 15.99 18.69 -0.82
N GLU A 176 16.91 19.60 -1.17
CA GLU A 176 17.49 20.58 -0.25
C GLU A 176 16.40 21.50 0.31
N ILE A 177 15.60 22.13 -0.55
CA ILE A 177 14.50 23.01 -0.15
C ILE A 177 13.49 22.28 0.72
N ALA A 178 13.07 21.06 0.32
CA ALA A 178 12.11 20.29 1.11
C ALA A 178 12.68 19.91 2.48
N SER A 179 13.99 19.60 2.57
CA SER A 179 14.65 19.30 3.83
C SER A 179 14.68 20.51 4.74
N GLU A 180 15.12 21.67 4.24
CA GLU A 180 15.14 22.93 5.00
C GLU A 180 13.75 23.31 5.50
N LEU A 181 12.74 23.27 4.62
CA LEU A 181 11.36 23.60 4.97
C LEU A 181 10.76 22.62 5.98
N ARG A 182 11.12 21.33 5.92
CA ARG A 182 10.69 20.34 6.92
C ARG A 182 11.29 20.64 8.29
N GLU A 183 12.56 21.00 8.37
CA GLU A 183 13.20 21.35 9.65
C GLU A 183 12.63 22.65 10.23
N LEU A 184 12.42 23.68 9.39
CA LEU A 184 11.72 24.90 9.81
C LEU A 184 10.29 24.60 10.28
N SER A 185 9.56 23.76 9.55
CA SER A 185 8.19 23.37 9.91
C SER A 185 8.15 22.59 11.21
N LYS A 186 9.07 21.66 11.46
CA LYS A 186 9.17 20.92 12.74
C LYS A 186 9.36 21.87 13.92
N ALA A 187 10.16 22.92 13.78
CA ALA A 187 10.39 23.89 14.85
C ALA A 187 9.12 24.72 15.16
N VAL A 188 8.40 25.14 14.12
CA VAL A 188 7.13 25.88 14.25
C VAL A 188 6.02 24.98 14.80
N ILE A 189 5.87 23.78 14.23
CA ILE A 189 4.89 22.76 14.63
C ILE A 189 5.11 22.34 16.08
N LYS A 190 6.35 22.03 16.51
CA LYS A 190 6.64 21.65 17.90
C LYS A 190 6.24 22.72 18.94
N THR A 191 6.25 23.99 18.53
CA THR A 191 5.88 25.12 19.39
C THR A 191 4.36 25.33 19.41
N ALA A 192 3.69 25.20 18.27
CA ALA A 192 2.24 25.33 18.13
C ALA A 192 1.46 24.06 18.60
N GLU A 193 2.04 22.88 18.43
CA GLU A 193 1.46 21.58 18.81
C GLU A 193 1.21 21.51 20.31
N LYS A 194 2.08 22.03 21.18
CA LYS A 194 1.82 21.92 22.63
C LYS A 194 0.52 22.59 23.07
N ASP A 195 0.18 23.73 22.48
CA ASP A 195 -1.04 24.47 22.81
C ASP A 195 -2.27 23.94 22.06
N ILE A 196 -2.10 23.52 20.80
CA ILE A 196 -3.19 22.95 19.98
C ILE A 196 -3.51 21.52 20.40
N GLN A 197 -2.51 20.68 20.69
CA GLN A 197 -2.67 19.29 21.13
C GLN A 197 -3.47 19.22 22.42
N ARG A 198 -3.22 20.11 23.41
CA ARG A 198 -4.04 20.17 24.63
C ARG A 198 -5.51 20.43 24.34
N GLN A 199 -5.81 21.39 23.45
CA GLN A 199 -7.18 21.73 23.07
C GLN A 199 -7.82 20.66 22.17
N PHE A 200 -7.02 19.98 21.36
CA PHE A 200 -7.44 18.91 20.47
C PHE A 200 -7.73 17.63 21.26
N ASP A 201 -6.88 17.22 22.20
CA ASP A 201 -7.08 16.04 23.07
C ASP A 201 -8.37 16.18 23.90
N GLU A 202 -8.67 17.38 24.40
CA GLU A 202 -9.94 17.67 25.08
C GLU A 202 -11.17 17.45 24.16
N ARG A 203 -11.06 17.82 22.88
CA ARG A 203 -12.14 17.63 21.88
C ARG A 203 -12.18 16.20 21.35
N LEU A 204 -11.03 15.54 21.23
CA LEU A 204 -10.91 14.20 20.70
C LEU A 204 -11.46 13.18 21.68
N ASN A 205 -11.17 13.31 22.98
CA ASN A 205 -11.73 12.42 24.00
C ASN A 205 -13.28 12.41 23.99
N ILE A 206 -13.90 13.55 23.66
CA ILE A 206 -15.35 13.66 23.52
C ILE A 206 -15.84 12.99 22.21
N ALA A 207 -15.05 13.05 21.13
CA ALA A 207 -15.40 12.45 19.85
C ALA A 207 -15.06 10.96 19.74
N GLU A 208 -14.03 10.48 20.43
CA GLU A 208 -13.53 9.10 20.39
C GLU A 208 -14.58 8.10 20.86
N GLU A 209 -15.36 8.42 21.90
CA GLU A 209 -16.47 7.58 22.34
C GLU A 209 -17.52 7.44 21.23
N SER A 210 -17.83 8.53 20.53
CA SER A 210 -18.78 8.54 19.41
C SER A 210 -18.24 7.79 18.18
N ILE A 211 -16.95 7.91 17.88
CA ILE A 211 -16.29 7.20 16.77
C ILE A 211 -16.19 5.71 17.08
N LEU A 212 -15.87 5.32 18.32
CA LEU A 212 -15.84 3.93 18.76
C LEU A 212 -17.23 3.29 18.72
N LEU A 213 -18.27 4.02 19.15
CA LEU A 213 -19.67 3.60 19.03
C LEU A 213 -20.09 3.43 17.56
N ALA A 214 -19.71 4.38 16.69
CA ALA A 214 -19.99 4.29 15.25
C ALA A 214 -19.24 3.12 14.57
N ARG A 215 -17.97 2.88 14.94
CA ARG A 215 -17.14 1.80 14.37
C ARG A 215 -17.52 0.42 14.84
N THR A 216 -18.00 0.29 16.08
CA THR A 216 -18.56 -0.98 16.55
C THR A 216 -19.88 -1.28 15.86
N ALA A 217 -20.65 -0.27 15.42
CA ALA A 217 -21.93 -0.45 14.70
C ALA A 217 -22.87 -1.47 15.40
N GLY A 218 -22.83 -1.53 16.73
CA GLY A 218 -23.56 -2.51 17.55
C GLY A 218 -22.95 -3.92 17.64
N ARG A 219 -21.79 -4.16 17.01
CA ARG A 219 -21.03 -5.42 17.08
C ARG A 219 -20.13 -5.45 18.30
N THR A 220 -20.03 -6.61 18.95
CA THR A 220 -19.12 -6.80 20.08
C THR A 220 -17.67 -6.79 19.62
N ALA A 221 -16.75 -6.30 20.47
CA ALA A 221 -15.31 -6.36 20.20
C ALA A 221 -14.84 -7.79 19.85
N HIS A 222 -15.48 -8.80 20.46
CA HIS A 222 -15.25 -10.21 20.15
C HIS A 222 -15.57 -10.58 18.70
N ALA A 223 -16.69 -10.08 18.14
CA ALA A 223 -17.06 -10.32 16.75
C ALA A 223 -16.07 -9.67 15.78
N ILE A 224 -15.64 -8.44 16.09
CA ILE A 224 -14.65 -7.71 15.28
C ILE A 224 -13.30 -8.45 15.29
N PHE A 225 -12.81 -8.87 16.46
CA PHE A 225 -11.56 -9.65 16.52
C PHE A 225 -11.68 -11.03 15.87
N SER A 226 -12.85 -11.68 15.91
CA SER A 226 -13.06 -12.95 15.23
C SER A 226 -12.93 -12.80 13.70
N ASP A 227 -13.57 -11.80 13.12
CA ASP A 227 -13.43 -11.49 11.68
C ASP A 227 -11.98 -11.16 11.32
N ALA A 228 -11.30 -10.36 12.14
CA ALA A 228 -9.91 -9.98 11.92
C ALA A 228 -8.96 -11.19 11.98
N VAL A 229 -9.17 -12.12 12.91
CA VAL A 229 -8.40 -13.38 12.98
C VAL A 229 -8.60 -14.19 11.70
N LEU A 230 -9.85 -14.38 11.25
CA LEU A 230 -10.14 -15.11 10.02
C LEU A 230 -9.50 -14.45 8.80
N TYR A 231 -9.58 -13.12 8.69
CA TYR A 231 -8.97 -12.36 7.62
C TYR A 231 -7.44 -12.55 7.59
N VAL A 232 -6.77 -12.41 8.73
CA VAL A 232 -5.31 -12.53 8.83
C VAL A 232 -4.83 -13.93 8.43
N LEU A 233 -5.56 -14.98 8.82
CA LEU A 233 -5.21 -16.37 8.53
C LEU A 233 -5.44 -16.79 7.06
N ARG A 234 -6.13 -15.98 6.24
CA ARG A 234 -6.21 -16.21 4.79
C ARG A 234 -4.84 -16.19 4.12
N ASN A 235 -3.88 -15.48 4.72
CA ASN A 235 -2.51 -15.36 4.21
C ASN A 235 -1.58 -16.52 4.65
N GLY A 236 -2.13 -17.52 5.34
CA GLY A 236 -1.40 -18.72 5.77
C GLY A 236 -1.31 -18.89 7.30
N PRO A 237 -0.70 -19.99 7.77
CA PRO A 237 -0.63 -20.30 9.19
C PRO A 237 0.28 -19.34 9.96
N LEU A 238 -0.20 -18.79 11.08
CA LEU A 238 0.52 -17.78 11.87
C LEU A 238 0.51 -18.10 13.38
N PRO A 239 1.62 -17.85 14.10
CA PRO A 239 1.62 -17.94 15.55
C PRO A 239 0.85 -16.77 16.18
N THR A 240 0.35 -16.97 17.40
CA THR A 240 -0.46 -15.97 18.14
C THR A 240 0.21 -14.59 18.23
N LYS A 241 1.55 -14.54 18.38
CA LYS A 241 2.29 -13.28 18.43
C LYS A 241 2.15 -12.49 17.13
N GLU A 242 2.30 -13.14 15.98
CA GLU A 242 2.17 -12.49 14.67
C GLU A 242 0.73 -12.08 14.38
N ILE A 243 -0.25 -12.86 14.85
CA ILE A 243 -1.67 -12.50 14.79
C ILE A 243 -1.96 -11.24 15.61
N HIS A 244 -1.39 -11.09 16.82
CA HIS A 244 -1.52 -9.86 17.60
C HIS A 244 -0.95 -8.65 16.86
N GLU A 245 0.26 -8.77 16.30
CA GLU A 245 0.88 -7.68 15.53
C GLU A 245 0.09 -7.35 14.26
N ALA A 246 -0.51 -8.35 13.60
CA ALA A 246 -1.42 -8.12 12.48
C ALA A 246 -2.68 -7.39 12.95
N ILE A 247 -3.41 -7.91 13.95
CA ILE A 247 -4.66 -7.32 14.44
C ILE A 247 -4.47 -5.90 14.98
N LYS A 248 -3.37 -5.61 15.68
CA LYS A 248 -3.05 -4.25 16.13
C LYS A 248 -2.87 -3.27 14.96
N ARG A 249 -2.36 -3.75 13.82
CA ARG A 249 -2.28 -2.93 12.59
C ARG A 249 -3.65 -2.71 11.96
N ILE A 250 -4.55 -3.69 12.02
CA ILE A 250 -5.91 -3.61 11.48
C ILE A 250 -6.80 -2.70 12.35
N HIS A 251 -6.69 -2.81 13.67
CA HIS A 251 -7.54 -2.15 14.65
C HIS A 251 -6.70 -1.48 15.76
N PRO A 252 -5.90 -0.46 15.45
CA PRO A 252 -5.07 0.22 16.44
C PRO A 252 -5.90 0.85 17.57
N ASP A 253 -7.11 1.31 17.27
CA ASP A 253 -8.10 1.88 18.19
C ASP A 253 -8.69 0.85 19.17
N LEU A 254 -8.77 -0.43 18.80
CA LEU A 254 -9.24 -1.50 19.69
C LEU A 254 -8.10 -2.18 20.46
N CYS A 255 -6.85 -1.84 20.12
CA CYS A 255 -5.64 -2.48 20.63
C CYS A 255 -4.83 -1.54 21.55
N ASP A 256 -5.52 -1.02 22.56
CA ASP A 256 -4.95 -0.11 23.55
C ASP A 256 -3.95 -0.83 24.48
N ASP A 257 -2.67 -0.47 24.36
CA ASP A 257 -1.60 -1.03 25.18
C ASP A 257 -1.49 -0.38 26.58
N THR A 258 -2.26 0.67 26.87
CA THR A 258 -2.32 1.28 28.20
C THR A 258 -3.26 0.52 29.15
N VAL A 259 -4.18 -0.28 28.60
CA VAL A 259 -5.18 -1.02 29.37
C VAL A 259 -4.78 -2.48 29.57
N ASP A 260 -4.38 -2.80 30.80
CA ASP A 260 -4.20 -4.18 31.25
C ASP A 260 -5.52 -4.84 31.68
N ARG A 261 -5.59 -6.15 31.53
CA ARG A 261 -6.62 -6.97 32.16
C ARG A 261 -6.22 -7.21 33.61
N VAL A 262 -7.00 -6.65 34.54
CA VAL A 262 -6.80 -6.83 35.99
C VAL A 262 -7.89 -7.74 36.55
N ILE A 263 -7.51 -8.77 37.31
CA ILE A 263 -8.41 -9.63 38.10
C ILE A 263 -7.82 -9.73 39.49
N ASN A 264 -8.61 -9.41 40.53
CA ASN A 264 -8.15 -9.42 41.92
C ASN A 264 -6.81 -8.68 42.10
N GLU A 265 -6.70 -7.46 41.55
CA GLU A 265 -5.51 -6.60 41.61
C GLU A 265 -4.24 -7.15 40.92
N GLN A 266 -4.32 -8.29 40.23
CA GLN A 266 -3.22 -8.85 39.44
C GLN A 266 -3.38 -8.56 37.95
N HIS A 267 -2.28 -8.18 37.29
CA HIS A 267 -2.22 -7.85 35.86
C HIS A 267 -1.95 -9.10 35.01
N PHE A 268 -2.89 -9.46 34.14
CA PHE A 268 -2.82 -10.64 33.25
C PHE A 268 -2.47 -10.30 31.79
N GLY A 269 -1.76 -9.17 31.60
CA GLY A 269 -1.39 -8.62 30.31
C GLY A 269 -2.50 -7.80 29.64
N LYS A 270 -2.23 -7.34 28.42
CA LYS A 270 -3.09 -6.37 27.71
C LYS A 270 -4.49 -6.92 27.43
N LYS A 271 -5.52 -6.12 27.74
CA LYS A 271 -6.93 -6.50 27.62
C LYS A 271 -7.30 -6.95 26.21
N TRP A 272 -6.84 -6.23 25.19
CA TRP A 272 -7.11 -6.56 23.79
C TRP A 272 -6.45 -7.87 23.34
N LYS A 273 -5.22 -8.17 23.79
CA LYS A 273 -4.55 -9.46 23.51
C LYS A 273 -5.33 -10.61 24.11
N HIS A 274 -5.99 -10.42 25.25
CA HIS A 274 -6.87 -11.43 25.82
C HIS A 274 -8.15 -11.61 24.98
N ALA A 275 -8.75 -10.53 24.49
CA ALA A 275 -9.91 -10.57 23.62
C ALA A 275 -9.61 -11.30 22.29
N VAL A 276 -8.45 -11.05 21.69
CA VAL A 276 -7.98 -11.80 20.49
C VAL A 276 -7.84 -13.29 20.79
N ARG A 277 -7.19 -13.67 21.89
CA ARG A 277 -7.07 -15.09 22.28
C ARG A 277 -8.44 -15.74 22.51
N THR A 278 -9.38 -15.00 23.08
CA THR A 278 -10.75 -15.47 23.28
C THR A 278 -11.44 -15.73 21.94
N ALA A 279 -11.30 -14.81 20.98
CA ALA A 279 -11.80 -14.98 19.62
C ALA A 279 -11.16 -16.19 18.92
N GLN A 280 -9.85 -16.41 19.07
CA GLN A 280 -9.17 -17.61 18.55
C GLN A 280 -9.77 -18.90 19.13
N GLN A 281 -9.96 -18.98 20.45
CA GLN A 281 -10.57 -20.16 21.08
C GLN A 281 -12.02 -20.37 20.63
N HIS A 282 -12.80 -19.30 20.48
CA HIS A 282 -14.17 -19.37 19.98
C HIS A 282 -14.23 -19.87 18.53
N LEU A 283 -13.38 -19.34 17.64
CA LEU A 283 -13.32 -19.79 16.25
C LEU A 283 -12.87 -21.25 16.15
N ARG A 284 -11.98 -21.69 17.05
CA ARG A 284 -11.55 -23.09 17.17
C ARG A 284 -12.70 -24.00 17.56
N SER A 285 -13.45 -23.64 18.62
CA SER A 285 -14.60 -24.43 19.05
C SER A 285 -15.73 -24.44 18.01
N ALA A 286 -15.84 -23.38 17.21
CA ALA A 286 -16.75 -23.29 16.06
C ALA A 286 -16.23 -24.01 14.79
N GLY A 287 -15.06 -24.66 14.84
CA GLY A 287 -14.48 -25.41 13.73
C GLY A 287 -14.01 -24.57 12.54
N LYS A 288 -13.74 -23.27 12.75
CA LYS A 288 -13.30 -22.34 11.69
C LYS A 288 -11.78 -22.24 11.56
N ILE A 289 -11.06 -22.50 12.66
CA ILE A 289 -9.59 -22.47 12.70
C ILE A 289 -9.07 -23.64 13.53
N ASN A 290 -7.83 -24.05 13.26
CA ASN A 290 -7.12 -25.08 14.03
C ASN A 290 -5.75 -24.58 14.48
N LEU A 291 -5.22 -25.17 15.57
CA LEU A 291 -3.88 -24.90 16.09
C LEU A 291 -3.03 -26.17 15.95
N ALA A 292 -1.96 -26.09 15.15
CA ALA A 292 -0.96 -27.13 14.97
C ALA A 292 0.44 -26.48 14.93
N ASP A 293 1.43 -27.11 15.57
CA ASP A 293 2.82 -26.62 15.64
C ASP A 293 2.92 -25.14 16.05
N ASP A 294 2.17 -24.75 17.09
CA ASP A 294 2.04 -23.38 17.60
C ASP A 294 1.57 -22.32 16.59
N LYS A 295 1.00 -22.75 15.46
CA LYS A 295 0.44 -21.90 14.41
C LYS A 295 -1.05 -22.14 14.22
N TRP A 296 -1.80 -21.04 14.17
CA TRP A 296 -3.21 -21.06 13.82
C TRP A 296 -3.36 -21.11 12.30
N SER A 297 -4.31 -21.88 11.81
CA SER A 297 -4.65 -22.00 10.38
C SER A 297 -6.15 -22.06 10.20
N LEU A 298 -6.65 -21.67 9.01
CA LEU A 298 -8.04 -21.90 8.63
C LEU A 298 -8.28 -23.41 8.46
N VAL A 299 -9.47 -23.88 8.85
CA VAL A 299 -9.95 -25.25 8.58
C VAL A 299 -10.62 -25.30 7.21
#